data_AF-A0A840BZ27-F1
#
_entry.id   AF-A0A840BZ27-F1
#
_cell.length_a   1.000
_cell.length_b   1.000
_cell.length_c   1.000
_cell.angle_alpha   90.00
_cell.angle_beta   90.00
_cell.angle_gamma   90.00
#
_symmetry.space_group_name_H-M   'P 1'
#
loop_
_entity.id
_entity.type
_entity.pdbx_description
1 polymer ?
#
loop_
_entity_poly.entity_id
_entity_poly.type
_entity_poly.pdbx_seq_one_letter_code
_entity_poly.pdbx_strand_id
1 'polypeptide(L)'
;MTYRSIAWKDSDARLKTFSASVKASATTVVKIEVEVRDPIRLGMLLQDLHEISREQTATMRRAASAVSPKRPAPRGSARQLASQQPLLLTHRKD
;
A
#
# COMPACT_ATOMS: atom_id res chain seq x y z
N MET A 1 -8.65 -10.95 11.59
CA MET A 1 -8.49 -10.49 10.20
C MET A 1 -9.87 -10.59 9.57
N THR A 2 -10.50 -9.48 9.20
CA THR A 2 -11.85 -9.49 8.63
C THR A 2 -11.73 -9.40 7.12
N TYR A 3 -12.21 -10.41 6.40
CA TYR A 3 -12.21 -10.39 4.94
C TYR A 3 -13.50 -9.74 4.45
N ARG A 4 -13.41 -8.75 3.55
CA ARG A 4 -14.59 -8.28 2.84
C ARG A 4 -15.07 -9.37 1.90
N SER A 5 -16.35 -9.72 2.01
CA SER A 5 -17.04 -10.61 1.09
C SER A 5 -17.92 -9.80 0.15
N ILE A 6 -18.08 -10.33 -1.05
CA ILE A 6 -19.09 -9.85 -1.99
C ILE A 6 -20.24 -10.85 -1.91
N ALA A 7 -21.45 -10.36 -1.62
CA ALA A 7 -22.65 -11.18 -1.54
C ALA A 7 -23.70 -10.65 -2.54
N TRP A 8 -24.33 -11.56 -3.27
CA TRP A 8 -25.47 -11.28 -4.13
C TRP A 8 -26.51 -12.37 -3.99
N LYS A 9 -27.73 -12.10 -4.47
CA LYS A 9 -28.82 -13.07 -4.55
C LYS A 9 -28.80 -13.74 -5.92
N ASP A 10 -29.19 -15.00 -6.00
CA ASP A 10 -29.28 -15.77 -7.25
C ASP A 10 -30.26 -15.14 -8.26
N SER A 11 -31.23 -14.37 -7.78
CA SER A 11 -32.17 -13.61 -8.61
C SER A 11 -31.51 -12.45 -9.36
N ASP A 12 -30.43 -11.89 -8.80
CA ASP A 12 -29.87 -10.60 -9.19
C ASP A 12 -28.57 -10.79 -10.00
N ALA A 13 -27.79 -11.82 -9.67
CA ALA A 13 -26.56 -12.17 -10.35
C ALA A 13 -26.29 -13.68 -10.33
N ARG A 14 -25.66 -14.18 -11.39
CA ARG A 14 -25.29 -15.59 -11.57
C ARG A 14 -23.82 -15.71 -11.96
N LEU A 15 -23.13 -16.66 -11.34
CA LEU A 15 -21.80 -17.08 -11.77
C LEU A 15 -21.90 -17.85 -13.08
N LYS A 16 -21.27 -17.33 -14.15
CA LYS A 16 -21.31 -17.94 -15.49
C LYS A 16 -20.16 -18.90 -15.72
N THR A 17 -18.93 -18.45 -15.43
CA THR A 17 -17.72 -19.29 -15.49
C THR A 17 -16.63 -18.71 -14.61
N PHE A 18 -15.65 -19.53 -14.26
CA PHE A 18 -14.45 -19.11 -13.54
C PHE A 18 -13.23 -19.88 -14.03
N SER A 19 -12.07 -19.25 -13.94
CA SER A 19 -10.79 -19.91 -14.18
C SER A 19 -9.76 -19.43 -13.18
N ALA A 20 -8.83 -20.30 -12.83
CA ALA A 20 -7.71 -19.98 -11.95
C ALA A 20 -6.40 -20.34 -12.64
N SER A 21 -5.40 -19.47 -12.50
CA SER A 21 -4.04 -19.72 -12.93
C SER A 21 -3.11 -19.48 -11.76
N VAL A 22 -2.29 -20.47 -11.46
CA VAL A 22 -1.27 -20.40 -10.41
C VAL A 22 0.08 -20.23 -11.09
N LYS A 23 0.79 -19.14 -10.79
CA LYS A 23 2.19 -19.00 -11.18
C LYS A 23 3.05 -19.57 -10.06
N ALA A 24 4.03 -20.39 -10.45
CA ALA A 24 4.84 -21.24 -9.57
C ALA A 24 5.58 -20.54 -8.40
N SER A 25 5.55 -19.21 -8.27
CA SER A 25 6.35 -18.49 -7.27
C SER A 25 5.66 -17.41 -6.43
N ALA A 26 4.33 -17.23 -6.45
CA ALA A 26 3.58 -16.54 -5.35
C ALA A 26 2.14 -16.13 -5.70
N THR A 27 1.79 -15.99 -6.99
CA THR A 27 0.55 -15.31 -7.38
C THR A 27 -0.44 -16.29 -8.01
N THR A 28 -1.61 -16.38 -7.39
CA THR A 28 -2.80 -17.02 -7.96
C THR A 28 -3.68 -15.92 -8.55
N VAL A 29 -4.04 -16.07 -9.83
CA VAL A 29 -4.97 -15.18 -10.52
C VAL A 29 -6.27 -15.93 -10.73
N VAL A 30 -7.38 -15.36 -10.25
CA VAL A 30 -8.73 -15.88 -10.49
C VAL A 30 -9.46 -14.93 -11.41
N LYS A 31 -10.04 -15.45 -12.49
CA LYS A 31 -10.93 -14.73 -13.38
C LYS A 31 -12.35 -15.26 -13.17
N ILE A 32 -13.28 -14.36 -12.89
CA ILE A 32 -14.68 -14.68 -12.60
C ILE A 32 -15.54 -13.94 -13.62
N GLU A 33 -16.40 -14.66 -14.33
CA GLU A 33 -17.42 -14.08 -15.19
C GLU A 33 -18.77 -14.19 -14.47
N VAL A 34 -19.36 -13.04 -14.17
CA VAL A 34 -20.65 -12.94 -13.48
C VAL A 34 -21.63 -12.24 -14.40
N GLU A 35 -22.79 -12.86 -14.62
CA GLU A 35 -23.93 -12.24 -15.29
C GLU A 35 -24.76 -11.50 -14.25
N VAL A 36 -25.02 -10.22 -14.46
CA VAL A 36 -25.82 -9.37 -13.56
C VAL A 36 -26.99 -8.80 -14.35
N ARG A 37 -28.21 -8.99 -13.82
CA ARG A 37 -29.45 -8.61 -14.52
C ARG A 37 -29.86 -7.16 -14.26
N ASP A 38 -29.58 -6.67 -13.06
CA ASP A 38 -29.92 -5.32 -12.63
C ASP A 38 -28.70 -4.38 -12.76
N PRO A 39 -28.78 -3.31 -13.59
CA PRO A 39 -27.71 -2.33 -13.73
C PRO A 39 -27.31 -1.65 -12.41
N ILE A 40 -28.25 -1.44 -11.49
CA ILE A 40 -27.95 -0.82 -10.19
C ILE A 40 -27.07 -1.76 -9.36
N ARG A 41 -27.41 -3.04 -9.34
CA ARG A 41 -26.61 -4.09 -8.66
C ARG A 41 -25.21 -4.20 -9.26
N LEU A 42 -25.08 -4.09 -10.58
CA LEU A 42 -23.78 -4.06 -11.23
C LEU A 42 -22.95 -2.87 -10.75
N GLY A 43 -23.55 -1.69 -10.64
CA GLY A 43 -22.89 -0.50 -10.10
C GLY A 43 -22.36 -0.71 -8.68
N MET A 44 -23.20 -1.27 -7.79
CA MET A 44 -22.80 -1.60 -6.42
C MET A 44 -21.63 -2.61 -6.39
N LEU A 45 -21.72 -3.67 -7.19
CA LEU A 45 -20.66 -4.69 -7.29
C LEU A 45 -19.32 -4.09 -7.73
N LEU A 46 -19.34 -3.21 -8.73
CA LEU A 46 -18.12 -2.55 -9.22
C LEU A 46 -17.53 -1.61 -8.17
N GLN A 47 -18.37 -0.91 -7.42
CA GLN A 47 -17.95 -0.06 -6.31
C GLN A 47 -17.27 -0.90 -5.21
N ASP A 48 -17.88 -2.02 -4.80
CA ASP A 48 -17.32 -2.93 -3.79
C ASP A 48 -15.96 -3.48 -4.21
N LEU A 49 -15.83 -3.91 -5.47
CA LEU A 49 -14.56 -4.38 -6.05
C LEU A 49 -13.49 -3.28 -6.04
N HIS A 50 -13.87 -2.04 -6.36
CA HIS A 50 -12.96 -0.91 -6.34
C HIS A 50 -12.46 -0.59 -4.91
N GLU A 51 -13.35 -0.65 -3.92
CA GLU A 51 -12.99 -0.46 -2.51
C GLU A 51 -12.03 -1.54 -2.01
N ILE A 52 -12.30 -2.81 -2.32
CA ILE A 52 -11.43 -3.93 -1.98
C ILE A 52 -10.03 -3.72 -2.61
N SER A 53 -9.98 -3.33 -3.89
CA SER A 53 -8.71 -3.07 -4.58
C SER A 53 -7.92 -1.94 -3.93
N ARG A 54 -8.59 -0.84 -3.56
CA ARG A 54 -7.96 0.29 -2.85
C ARG A 54 -7.39 -0.13 -1.50
N GLU A 55 -8.15 -0.88 -0.71
CA GLU A 55 -7.74 -1.33 0.62
C GLU A 55 -6.53 -2.29 0.55
N GLN A 56 -6.57 -3.26 -0.38
CA GLN A 56 -5.46 -4.19 -0.61
C GLN A 56 -4.20 -3.46 -1.06
N THR A 57 -4.33 -2.52 -2.01
CA THR A 57 -3.21 -1.70 -2.48
C THR A 57 -2.61 -0.85 -1.37
N ALA A 58 -3.46 -0.23 -0.54
CA ALA A 58 -3.00 0.54 0.62
C ALA A 58 -2.26 -0.34 1.64
N THR A 59 -2.75 -1.55 1.88
CA THR A 59 -2.12 -2.53 2.78
C THR A 59 -0.76 -2.98 2.26
N MET A 60 -0.65 -3.29 0.96
CA MET A 60 0.63 -3.63 0.32
C MET A 60 1.65 -2.50 0.42
N ARG A 61 1.23 -1.24 0.21
CA ARG A 61 2.13 -0.07 0.36
C ARG A 61 2.59 0.13 1.80
N ARG A 62 1.71 -0.06 2.78
CA ARG A 62 2.06 0.01 4.22
C ARG A 62 3.03 -1.10 4.62
N ALA A 63 2.80 -2.32 4.16
CA ALA A 63 3.70 -3.45 4.39
C ALA A 63 5.09 -3.21 3.77
N ALA A 64 5.16 -2.64 2.55
CA ALA A 64 6.43 -2.28 1.92
C ALA A 64 7.18 -1.17 2.67
N SER A 65 6.46 -0.20 3.26
CA SER A 65 7.07 0.92 3.99
C SER A 65 7.61 0.51 5.37
N ALA A 66 7.00 -0.51 6.00
CA ALA A 66 7.43 -1.06 7.29
C ALA A 66 8.77 -1.85 7.19
N VAL A 67 9.20 -2.22 5.98
CA VAL A 67 10.49 -2.86 5.70
C VAL A 67 11.48 -1.83 5.12
N SER A 68 11.45 -0.60 5.61
CA SER A 68 12.57 0.32 5.34
C SER A 68 13.80 -0.21 6.08
N PRO A 69 14.89 -0.58 5.38
CA PRO A 69 16.09 -1.08 6.02
C PRO A 69 16.63 0.03 6.92
N LYS A 70 16.80 -0.28 8.21
CA LYS A 70 17.54 0.55 9.17
C LYS A 70 18.94 0.75 8.60
N ARG A 71 19.16 1.85 7.88
CA ARG A 71 20.49 2.26 7.42
C ARG A 71 21.38 2.25 8.66
N PRO A 72 22.47 1.46 8.70
CA PRO A 72 23.39 1.55 9.82
C PRO A 72 23.91 2.99 9.83
N ALA A 73 23.67 3.68 10.94
CA ALA A 73 24.21 5.02 11.15
C ALA A 73 25.72 4.95 10.94
N PRO A 74 26.32 5.83 10.13
CA PRO A 74 27.77 5.93 10.09
C PRO A 74 28.22 6.30 11.51
N ARG A 75 29.02 5.42 12.12
CA ARG A 75 29.68 5.70 13.39
C ARG A 75 30.62 6.89 13.16
N GLY A 76 30.22 8.07 13.62
CA GLY A 76 31.09 9.24 13.68
C GLY A 76 30.40 10.52 13.21
N SER A 77 29.89 11.30 14.15
CA SER A 77 29.77 12.78 14.10
C SER A 77 28.76 13.35 15.13
N ALA A 78 28.44 12.62 16.21
CA ALA A 78 27.65 13.18 17.31
C ALA A 78 28.49 13.96 18.35
N ARG A 79 29.64 14.53 17.97
CA ARG A 79 30.47 15.29 18.90
C ARG A 79 31.39 16.29 18.19
N GLN A 80 30.84 17.41 17.72
CA GLN A 80 31.60 18.65 17.47
C GLN A 80 30.68 19.76 16.96
N LEU A 81 29.83 20.30 17.84
CA LEU A 81 29.22 21.62 17.66
C LEU A 81 29.06 22.34 19.01
N ALA A 82 29.96 22.03 19.95
CA ALA A 82 29.99 22.63 21.27
C ALA A 82 31.43 23.04 21.61
N SER A 83 31.96 24.01 20.85
CA SER A 83 33.09 24.89 21.23
C SER A 83 33.64 25.61 20.00
N GLN A 84 32.86 26.47 19.34
CA GLN A 84 33.49 27.58 18.64
C GLN A 84 33.45 28.76 19.59
N GLN A 85 34.58 28.96 20.28
CA GLN A 85 34.85 30.20 21.01
C GLN A 85 34.71 31.37 20.03
N PRO A 86 34.10 32.51 20.42
CA PRO A 86 34.05 33.67 19.56
C PRO A 86 35.49 34.15 19.33
N LEU A 87 35.93 34.17 18.07
CA LEU A 87 37.19 34.79 17.69
C LEU A 87 37.07 36.31 17.85
N LEU A 88 37.46 36.80 19.03
CA LEU A 88 37.84 38.19 19.24
C LEU A 88 39.14 38.44 18.46
N LEU A 89 39.03 39.10 17.32
CA LEU A 89 40.17 39.73 16.65
C LEU A 89 40.02 41.25 16.71
N THR A 90 40.57 41.82 17.78
CA THR A 90 40.97 43.22 17.85
C THR A 90 42.37 43.36 17.25
N HIS A 91 42.53 44.18 16.21
CA HIS A 91 43.60 45.17 16.12
C HIS A 91 43.26 46.21 15.05
N ARG A 92 43.10 47.46 15.49
CA ARG A 92 42.89 48.66 14.68
C ARG A 92 44.27 49.22 14.28
N LYS A 93 44.49 49.48 12.99
CA LYS A 93 45.48 50.44 12.50
C LYS A 93 44.73 51.53 11.77
N ASP A 94 44.72 52.71 12.39
CA ASP A 94 45.10 54.01 11.83
C ASP A 94 45.07 55.02 12.98
#